data_AF-A0A368API7-F1
#
_entry.id   AF-A0A368API7-F1
#
_cell.length_a   1.000
_cell.length_b   1.000
_cell.length_c   1.000
_cell.angle_alpha   90.00
_cell.angle_beta   90.00
_cell.angle_gamma   90.00
#
_symmetry.space_group_name_H-M   'P 1'
#
loop_
_entity.id
_entity.type
_entity.pdbx_description
1 polymer ?
#
loop_
_entity_poly.entity_id
_entity_poly.type
_entity_poly.pdbx_seq_one_letter_code
_entity_poly.pdbx_strand_id
1 'polypeptide(L)'
;MKIISQYTPPTAQALARLKDDLGATSQSMAELCGLAQGQQWRKYTGGSTPRVMGLHMHFYMAALLTLDEASLAKVRATMREHGADLQLADGPALP
;
A
#
# COMPACT_ATOMS: atom_id res chain seq x y z
N MET A 1 22.50 7.15 2.34
CA MET A 1 21.23 6.43 2.13
C MET A 1 21.07 5.42 3.25
N LYS A 2 19.87 5.29 3.84
CA LYS A 2 19.56 4.22 4.80
C LYS A 2 18.71 3.17 4.08
N ILE A 3 18.98 1.89 4.32
CA ILE A 3 18.19 0.76 3.79
C ILE A 3 17.49 0.03 4.94
N ILE A 4 16.38 -0.64 4.66
CA ILE A 4 15.67 -1.48 5.64
C ILE A 4 16.41 -2.82 5.72
N SER A 5 17.15 -3.04 6.80
CA SER A 5 17.90 -4.28 7.03
C SER A 5 17.08 -5.37 7.73
N GLN A 6 16.04 -4.99 8.46
CA GLN A 6 15.12 -5.89 9.15
C GLN A 6 13.70 -5.33 9.07
N TYR A 7 12.71 -6.20 8.87
CA TYR A 7 11.30 -5.83 8.79
C TYR A 7 10.44 -6.74 9.64
N THR A 8 9.66 -6.12 10.53
CA THR A 8 8.58 -6.79 11.27
C THR A 8 7.25 -6.26 10.72
N PRO A 9 6.37 -7.13 10.24
CA PRO A 9 5.12 -6.73 9.60
C PRO A 9 4.13 -6.11 10.60
N PRO A 10 3.21 -5.24 10.15
CA PRO A 10 2.11 -4.78 10.97
C PRO A 10 1.18 -5.93 11.33
N THR A 11 0.55 -5.86 12.50
CA THR A 11 -0.45 -6.85 12.93
C THR A 11 -1.75 -6.67 12.16
N ALA A 12 -2.56 -7.74 12.10
CA ALA A 12 -3.89 -7.67 11.50
C ALA A 12 -4.77 -6.57 12.15
N GLN A 13 -4.64 -6.39 13.47
CA GLN A 13 -5.34 -5.33 14.19
C GLN A 13 -4.85 -3.93 13.80
N ALA A 14 -3.54 -3.73 13.63
CA ALA A 14 -3.00 -2.45 13.19
C ALA A 14 -3.48 -2.08 11.77
N LEU A 15 -3.53 -3.07 10.86
CA LEU A 15 -4.07 -2.88 9.51
C LEU A 15 -5.59 -2.61 9.52
N ALA A 16 -6.34 -3.25 10.41
CA ALA A 16 -7.76 -2.96 10.59
C ALA A 16 -7.97 -1.51 11.06
N ARG A 17 -7.21 -1.06 12.06
CA ARG A 17 -7.24 0.33 12.55
C ARG A 17 -6.87 1.34 11.47
N LEU A 18 -5.80 1.09 10.71
CA LEU A 18 -5.39 1.95 9.59
C LEU A 18 -6.54 2.19 8.61
N LYS A 19 -7.27 1.15 8.23
CA LYS A 19 -8.44 1.29 7.34
C LYS A 19 -9.49 2.21 7.96
N ASP A 20 -9.76 2.05 9.25
CA ASP A 20 -10.78 2.83 9.96
C ASP A 20 -10.33 4.30 10.14
N ASP A 21 -9.07 4.54 10.46
CA ASP A 21 -8.46 5.88 10.59
C ASP A 21 -8.47 6.65 9.27
N LEU A 22 -8.31 5.95 8.14
CA LEU A 22 -8.42 6.53 6.80
C LEU A 22 -9.88 6.70 6.32
N GLY A 23 -10.88 6.30 7.11
CA GLY A 23 -12.28 6.25 6.67
C GLY A 23 -12.50 5.35 5.44
N ALA A 24 -11.57 4.44 5.17
CA ALA A 24 -11.49 3.71 3.91
C ALA A 24 -12.38 2.46 3.90
N THR A 25 -12.80 2.06 2.70
CA THR A 25 -13.42 0.75 2.49
C THR A 25 -12.34 -0.34 2.32
N SER A 26 -12.70 -1.61 2.51
CA SER A 26 -11.77 -2.71 2.17
C SER A 26 -11.37 -2.72 0.69
N GLN A 27 -12.22 -2.20 -0.20
CA GLN A 27 -11.93 -2.08 -1.62
C GLN A 27 -10.87 -1.00 -1.86
N SER A 28 -11.03 0.18 -1.26
CA SER A 28 -10.05 1.26 -1.32
C SER A 28 -8.67 0.82 -0.80
N MET A 29 -8.64 0.07 0.31
CA MET A 29 -7.38 -0.49 0.83
C MET A 29 -6.77 -1.54 -0.11
N ALA A 30 -7.61 -2.33 -0.79
CA ALA A 30 -7.11 -3.26 -1.80
C ALA A 30 -6.44 -2.51 -2.96
N GLU A 31 -7.07 -1.45 -3.48
CA GLU A 31 -6.53 -0.62 -4.55
C GLU A 31 -5.21 0.04 -4.16
N LEU A 32 -5.11 0.65 -2.97
CA LEU A 32 -3.85 1.22 -2.44
C LEU A 32 -2.69 0.21 -2.38
N CYS A 33 -3.03 -1.07 -2.22
CA CYS A 33 -2.07 -2.15 -2.09
C CYS A 33 -1.84 -2.93 -3.39
N GLY A 34 -2.44 -2.50 -4.52
CA GLY A 34 -2.35 -3.23 -5.79
C GLY A 34 -3.06 -4.60 -5.77
N LEU A 35 -4.06 -4.76 -4.92
CA LEU A 35 -4.90 -5.95 -4.81
C LEU A 35 -6.17 -5.79 -5.66
N ALA A 36 -6.65 -6.87 -6.25
CA ALA A 36 -7.75 -6.83 -7.19
C ALA A 36 -9.13 -6.57 -6.54
N GLN A 37 -9.33 -7.02 -5.30
CA GLN A 37 -10.63 -6.96 -4.63
C GLN A 37 -10.49 -6.79 -3.11
N GLY A 38 -11.46 -6.13 -2.48
CA GLY A 38 -11.50 -5.93 -1.04
C GLY A 38 -11.47 -7.20 -0.19
N GLN A 39 -11.90 -8.35 -0.72
CA GLN A 39 -11.74 -9.64 -0.03
C GLN A 39 -10.28 -10.04 0.16
N GLN A 40 -9.38 -9.59 -0.72
CA GLN A 40 -7.95 -9.84 -0.57
C GLN A 40 -7.36 -9.03 0.58
N TRP A 41 -7.81 -7.79 0.79
CA TRP A 41 -7.45 -6.98 1.96
C TRP A 41 -7.86 -7.65 3.27
N ARG A 42 -9.08 -8.21 3.32
CA ARG A 42 -9.59 -8.90 4.54
C ARG A 42 -8.75 -10.10 4.97
N LYS A 43 -7.97 -10.71 4.06
CA LYS A 43 -7.02 -11.77 4.42
C LYS A 43 -5.88 -11.27 5.29
N TYR A 44 -5.60 -9.96 5.29
CA TYR A 44 -4.56 -9.34 6.13
C TYR A 44 -5.11 -8.78 7.44
N THR A 45 -6.41 -8.50 7.52
CA THR A 45 -7.04 -7.88 8.71
C THR A 45 -7.89 -8.83 9.55
N GLY A 46 -8.15 -10.06 9.11
CA GLY A 46 -8.97 -11.01 9.86
C GLY A 46 -8.67 -12.49 9.58
N GLY A 47 -9.46 -13.37 10.21
CA GLY A 47 -9.31 -14.83 10.18
C GLY A 47 -8.44 -15.37 11.31
N SER A 48 -8.44 -16.70 11.49
CA SER A 48 -7.59 -17.38 12.49
C SER A 48 -6.11 -17.37 12.13
N THR A 49 -5.79 -17.24 10.83
CA THR A 49 -4.42 -17.14 10.29
C THR A 49 -4.32 -16.01 9.25
N PRO A 50 -4.28 -14.73 9.68
CA PRO A 50 -4.13 -13.62 8.76
C PRO A 50 -2.83 -13.70 7.96
N ARG A 51 -2.88 -13.27 6.70
CA ARG A 51 -1.69 -13.10 5.87
C ARG A 51 -0.79 -12.00 6.43
N VAL A 52 0.50 -12.24 6.32
CA VAL A 52 1.53 -11.26 6.65
C VAL A 52 1.74 -10.31 5.48
N MET A 53 1.70 -9.00 5.74
CA MET A 53 1.99 -7.98 4.73
C MET A 53 3.50 -7.88 4.48
N GLY A 54 3.92 -8.20 3.26
CA GLY A 54 5.32 -8.09 2.85
C GLY A 54 5.82 -6.65 2.80
N LEU A 55 7.13 -6.48 3.00
CA LEU A 55 7.79 -5.16 3.07
C LEU A 55 7.48 -4.26 1.86
N HIS A 56 7.58 -4.79 0.64
CA HIS A 56 7.41 -3.98 -0.58
C HIS A 56 5.98 -3.48 -0.76
N MET A 57 4.98 -4.31 -0.45
CA MET A 57 3.57 -3.93 -0.46
C MET A 57 3.29 -2.84 0.57
N HIS A 58 3.82 -3.00 1.79
CA HIS A 58 3.68 -2.00 2.85
C HIS A 58 4.39 -0.68 2.47
N PHE A 59 5.62 -0.76 1.94
CA PHE A 59 6.36 0.40 1.48
C PHE A 59 5.61 1.16 0.38
N TYR A 60 5.04 0.44 -0.60
CA TYR A 60 4.25 1.06 -1.66
C TYR A 60 3.02 1.79 -1.12
N MET A 61 2.23 1.11 -0.27
CA MET A 61 1.07 1.73 0.39
C MET A 61 1.47 2.95 1.22
N ALA A 62 2.53 2.83 2.04
CA ALA A 62 3.01 3.93 2.87
C ALA A 62 3.53 5.11 2.04
N ALA A 63 4.18 4.85 0.91
CA ALA A 63 4.63 5.89 0.00
C ALA A 63 3.44 6.66 -0.61
N LEU A 64 2.39 5.96 -1.04
CA LEU A 64 1.16 6.59 -1.56
C LEU A 64 0.44 7.46 -0.52
N LEU A 65 0.46 7.06 0.76
CA LEU A 65 -0.22 7.80 1.83
C LEU A 65 0.57 9.02 2.36
N THR A 66 1.87 9.12 2.08
CA THR A 66 2.76 10.10 2.74
C THR A 66 3.49 11.03 1.78
N LEU A 67 3.77 10.58 0.56
CA LEU A 67 4.48 11.40 -0.43
C LEU A 67 3.49 12.31 -1.16
N ASP A 68 3.96 13.52 -1.48
CA ASP A 68 3.26 14.41 -2.39
C ASP A 68 3.41 13.95 -3.85
N GLU A 69 2.57 14.51 -4.72
CA GLU A 69 2.56 14.16 -6.14
C GLU A 69 3.91 14.47 -6.82
N ALA A 70 4.61 15.52 -6.40
CA ALA A 70 5.93 15.84 -6.90
C ALA A 70 6.98 14.77 -6.56
N SER A 71 6.95 14.22 -5.35
CA SER A 71 7.85 13.14 -4.93
C SER A 71 7.49 11.81 -5.59
N LEU A 72 6.19 11.48 -5.69
CA LEU A 72 5.74 10.30 -6.44
C LEU A 72 6.13 10.39 -7.92
N ALA A 73 6.02 11.57 -8.54
CA ALA A 73 6.45 11.79 -9.92
C ALA A 73 7.93 11.50 -10.13
N LYS A 74 8.80 11.88 -9.18
CA LYS A 74 10.24 11.55 -9.23
C LYS A 74 10.47 10.04 -9.17
N VAL A 75 9.80 9.33 -8.26
CA VAL A 75 9.90 7.86 -8.19
C VAL A 75 9.48 7.22 -9.51
N ARG A 76 8.36 7.65 -10.10
CA ARG A 76 7.88 7.13 -11.39
C ARG A 76 8.82 7.47 -12.55
N ALA A 77 9.47 8.64 -12.54
CA ALA A 77 10.49 8.99 -13.52
C ALA A 77 11.70 8.05 -13.41
N THR A 78 12.21 7.82 -12.20
CA THR A 78 13.30 6.86 -11.96
C THR A 78 12.92 5.43 -12.38
N MET A 79 11.67 5.01 -12.15
CA MET A 79 11.19 3.72 -12.65
C MET A 79 11.25 3.64 -14.19
N ARG A 80 10.86 4.72 -14.90
CA ARG A 80 10.94 4.80 -16.37
C ARG A 80 12.39 4.83 -16.87
N GLU A 81 13.29 5.51 -16.17
CA GLU A 81 14.74 5.49 -16.46
C GLU A 81 15.31 4.07 -16.38
N HIS A 82 14.78 3.21 -15.49
CA HIS A 82 15.13 1.80 -15.39
C HIS A 82 14.39 0.90 -16.41
N GLY A 83 13.60 1.48 -17.32
CA GLY A 83 12.90 0.78 -18.39
C GLY A 83 11.47 0.32 -18.06
N ALA A 84 10.87 0.77 -16.96
CA ALA A 84 9.46 0.47 -16.68
C ALA A 84 8.52 1.29 -17.58
N ASP A 85 7.54 0.63 -18.19
CA ASP A 85 6.37 1.30 -18.77
C ASP A 85 5.27 1.43 -17.70
N LEU A 86 4.73 2.64 -17.54
CA LEU A 86 3.80 2.97 -16.45
C LEU A 86 2.55 3.66 -17.01
N GLN A 87 1.42 2.99 -16.86
CA GLN A 87 0.09 3.57 -17.02
C GLN A 87 -0.42 4.06 -15.66
N LEU A 88 -0.89 5.29 -15.60
CA LEU A 88 -1.42 5.89 -14.38
C LEU A 88 -2.94 5.88 -14.42
N ALA A 89 -3.54 5.59 -13.28
CA ALA A 89 -4.96 5.72 -13.03
C ALA A 89 -5.14 6.47 -11.70
N ASP A 90 -6.31 7.08 -11.53
CA ASP A 90 -6.64 7.71 -10.26
C ASP A 90 -6.71 6.66 -9.15
N GLY A 91 -6.15 7.01 -7.99
CA GLY A 91 -6.24 6.20 -6.79
C GLY A 91 -7.66 6.23 -6.19
N PRO A 92 -7.93 5.38 -5.18
CA PRO A 92 -9.18 5.45 -4.45
C PRO A 92 -9.34 6.83 -3.82
N ALA A 93 -10.52 7.42 -3.97
CA ALA A 93 -10.91 8.58 -3.17
C ALA A 93 -11.02 8.14 -1.70
N LEU A 94 -10.07 8.57 -0.87
CA LEU A 94 -10.16 8.47 0.58
C LEU A 94 -10.89 9.71 1.12
N PRO A 95 -11.81 9.55 2.08
CA PRO A 95 -12.57 10.66 2.67
C PRO A 95 -11.71 11.60 3.53
#